data_AF-A0A7Y3H3V1-F1
#
_entry.id   AF-A0A7Y3H3V1-F1
#
_cell.length_a   1.000
_cell.length_b   1.000
_cell.length_c   1.000
_cell.angle_alpha   90.00
_cell.angle_beta   90.00
_cell.angle_gamma   90.00
#
_symmetry.space_group_name_H-M   'P 1'
#
loop_
_entity.id
_entity.type
_entity.pdbx_description
1 polymer ?
#
loop_
_entity_poly.entity_id
_entity_poly.type
_entity_poly.pdbx_seq_one_letter_code
_entity_poly.pdbx_strand_id
1 'polypeptide(L)'
;MGRLKNIHPGEVLIEEFLKPLEISAYRLSKEIGIPQTRTSQIIKGKRRITADTALRLSKFFGNSAKFWLGLQNDFDIEEGSNNLKAELSKIETLTV
;
A
#
# COMPACT_ATOMS: atom_id res chain seq x y z
N MET A 1 -9.97 -7.58 -23.57
CA MET A 1 -8.73 -7.43 -22.78
C MET A 1 -9.05 -7.69 -21.33
N GLY A 2 -8.32 -8.59 -20.67
CA GLY A 2 -8.51 -8.87 -19.23
C GLY A 2 -8.07 -7.66 -18.40
N ARG A 3 -8.72 -7.44 -17.26
CA ARG A 3 -8.33 -6.38 -16.33
C ARG A 3 -6.98 -6.71 -15.71
N LEU A 4 -6.07 -5.74 -15.67
CA LEU A 4 -4.81 -5.87 -14.94
C LEU A 4 -5.09 -5.96 -13.44
N LYS A 5 -4.30 -6.76 -12.73
CA LYS A 5 -4.37 -6.91 -11.28
C LYS A 5 -4.06 -5.57 -10.61
N ASN A 6 -4.88 -5.15 -9.65
CA ASN A 6 -4.61 -4.00 -8.80
C ASN A 6 -3.43 -4.30 -7.86
N ILE A 7 -2.40 -3.45 -7.87
CA ILE A 7 -1.13 -3.71 -7.20
C ILE A 7 -1.17 -3.15 -5.78
N HIS A 8 -1.10 -4.04 -4.79
CA HIS A 8 -1.03 -3.60 -3.39
C HIS A 8 0.34 -2.94 -3.11
N PRO A 9 0.43 -1.89 -2.26
CA PRO A 9 1.71 -1.25 -1.91
C PRO A 9 2.75 -2.20 -1.31
N GLY A 10 2.30 -3.29 -0.70
CA GLY A 10 3.15 -4.38 -0.23
C GLY A 10 3.90 -5.13 -1.34
N GLU A 11 3.32 -5.22 -2.54
CA GLU A 11 3.99 -5.76 -3.73
C GLU A 11 5.08 -4.80 -4.22
N VAL A 12 4.79 -3.50 -4.22
CA VAL A 12 5.80 -2.46 -4.54
C VAL A 12 6.95 -2.50 -3.52
N LEU A 13 6.64 -2.62 -2.22
CA LEU A 13 7.65 -2.72 -1.16
C LEU A 13 8.59 -3.92 -1.38
N ILE A 14 8.08 -5.08 -1.80
CA ILE A 14 8.94 -6.25 -2.00
C ILE A 14 9.74 -6.15 -3.31
N GLU A 15 9.11 -5.82 -4.42
CA GLU A 15 9.74 -5.84 -5.75
C GLU A 15 10.72 -4.68 -5.96
N GLU A 16 10.37 -3.47 -5.51
CA GLU A 16 11.14 -2.25 -5.81
C GLU A 16 12.12 -1.86 -4.70
N PHE A 17 11.95 -2.39 -3.47
CA PHE A 17 12.79 -2.04 -2.33
C PHE A 17 13.48 -3.25 -1.70
N LEU A 18 12.74 -4.25 -1.24
CA LEU A 18 13.35 -5.35 -0.48
C LEU A 18 14.24 -6.25 -1.34
N LYS A 19 13.78 -6.67 -2.53
CA LYS A 19 14.58 -7.50 -3.43
C LYS A 19 15.84 -6.78 -3.94
N PRO A 20 15.76 -5.53 -4.46
CA PRO A 20 16.95 -4.85 -4.98
C PRO A 20 17.97 -4.49 -3.90
N LEU A 21 17.53 -4.28 -2.66
CA LEU A 21 18.41 -3.97 -1.53
C LEU A 21 18.85 -5.22 -0.75
N GLU A 22 18.39 -6.42 -1.15
CA GLU A 22 18.65 -7.69 -0.46
C GLU A 22 18.29 -7.66 1.05
N ILE A 23 17.19 -6.97 1.37
CA ILE A 23 16.69 -6.82 2.75
C ILE A 23 15.54 -7.80 2.99
N SER A 24 15.66 -8.63 4.04
CA SER A 24 14.56 -9.50 4.45
C SER A 24 13.43 -8.71 5.14
N ALA A 25 12.20 -9.21 5.05
CA ALA A 25 11.06 -8.64 5.79
C ALA A 25 11.31 -8.62 7.31
N TYR A 26 12.06 -9.60 7.84
CA TYR A 26 12.48 -9.62 9.23
C TYR A 26 13.42 -8.45 9.55
N ARG A 27 14.47 -8.25 8.76
CA ARG A 27 15.40 -7.13 8.93
C ARG A 27 14.66 -5.80 8.85
N LEU A 28 13.82 -5.59 7.82
CA LEU A 28 13.00 -4.39 7.70
C LEU A 28 12.19 -4.13 8.98
N SER A 29 11.49 -5.15 9.50
CA SER A 29 10.66 -5.01 10.69
C SER A 29 11.44 -4.54 11.92
N LYS A 30 12.68 -5.00 12.08
CA LYS A 30 13.58 -4.59 13.17
C LYS A 30 14.07 -3.16 13.00
N GLU A 31 14.53 -2.80 11.80
CA GLU A 31 15.07 -1.48 11.49
C GLU A 31 14.01 -0.37 11.64
N ILE A 32 12.78 -0.64 11.19
CA ILE A 32 11.70 0.36 11.25
C ILE A 32 10.87 0.28 12.55
N GLY A 33 11.25 -0.63 13.46
CA GLY A 33 10.66 -0.76 14.79
C GLY A 33 9.18 -1.16 14.80
N ILE A 34 8.76 -2.08 13.93
CA ILE A 34 7.38 -2.63 13.92
C ILE A 34 7.39 -4.15 14.07
N PRO A 35 6.30 -4.77 14.56
CA PRO A 35 6.21 -6.22 14.64
C PRO A 35 6.43 -6.88 13.26
N GLN A 36 7.17 -8.00 13.23
CA GLN A 36 7.38 -8.78 12.01
C GLN A 36 6.06 -9.22 11.38
N THR A 37 5.06 -9.56 12.20
CA THR A 37 3.70 -9.90 11.75
C THR A 37 3.08 -8.75 10.96
N ARG A 38 3.22 -7.50 11.42
CA ARG A 38 2.73 -6.32 10.70
C ARG A 38 3.37 -6.21 9.32
N THR A 39 4.70 -6.31 9.26
CA THR A 39 5.47 -6.26 8.00
C THR A 39 5.05 -7.37 7.04
N SER A 40 4.92 -8.61 7.55
CA SER A 40 4.50 -9.75 6.74
C SER A 40 3.09 -9.59 6.18
N GLN A 41 2.15 -9.07 6.97
CA GLN A 41 0.78 -8.83 6.48
C GLN A 41 0.73 -7.74 5.42
N ILE A 42 1.56 -6.69 5.54
CA ILE A 42 1.67 -5.64 4.50
C ILE A 42 2.18 -6.23 3.19
N ILE A 43 3.30 -6.96 3.23
CA ILE A 43 3.90 -7.59 2.04
C ILE A 43 2.93 -8.57 1.39
N LYS A 44 2.13 -9.29 2.18
CA LYS A 44 1.11 -10.23 1.69
C LYS A 44 -0.19 -9.57 1.20
N GLY A 45 -0.28 -8.24 1.19
CA GLY A 45 -1.50 -7.53 0.80
C GLY A 45 -2.67 -7.67 1.76
N LYS A 46 -2.43 -8.17 2.97
CA LYS A 46 -3.46 -8.41 4.00
C LYS A 46 -3.62 -7.24 4.97
N ARG A 47 -2.71 -6.27 4.91
CA ARG A 47 -2.74 -5.08 5.77
C ARG A 47 -2.30 -3.86 4.98
N ARG A 48 -3.09 -2.80 5.08
CA ARG A 48 -2.75 -1.49 4.50
C ARG A 48 -1.54 -0.84 5.16
N ILE A 49 -0.87 0.02 4.41
CA ILE A 49 0.11 0.98 4.93
C ILE A 49 -0.64 2.14 5.59
N THR A 50 -0.42 2.34 6.90
CA THR A 50 -0.94 3.49 7.65
C THR A 50 0.04 4.66 7.63
N ALA A 51 -0.38 5.84 8.07
CA ALA A 51 0.52 7.00 8.22
C ALA A 51 1.74 6.70 9.11
N ASP A 52 1.56 6.01 10.25
CA ASP A 52 2.66 5.53 11.11
C ASP A 52 3.65 4.65 10.33
N THR A 53 3.14 3.71 9.53
CA THR A 53 3.99 2.81 8.74
C THR A 53 4.70 3.57 7.61
N ALA A 54 4.00 4.48 6.93
CA ALA A 54 4.55 5.31 5.86
C ALA A 54 5.68 6.22 6.36
N LEU A 55 5.55 6.84 7.53
CA LEU A 55 6.60 7.66 8.14
C LEU A 55 7.84 6.83 8.46
N ARG A 56 7.65 5.61 8.97
CA ARG A 56 8.75 4.67 9.28
C ARG A 56 9.47 4.19 8.03
N LEU A 57 8.74 3.78 6.99
CA LEU A 57 9.31 3.39 5.70
C LEU A 57 10.03 4.56 5.03
N SER A 58 9.43 5.76 5.06
CA SER A 58 10.03 7.00 4.56
C SER A 58 11.35 7.32 5.24
N LYS A 59 11.41 7.23 6.58
CA LYS A 59 12.64 7.44 7.33
C LYS A 59 13.73 6.44 6.96
N PHE A 60 13.36 5.18 6.71
CA PHE A 60 14.31 4.11 6.40
C PHE A 60 14.82 4.15 4.96
N PHE A 61 13.93 4.36 3.97
CA PHE A 61 14.27 4.33 2.55
C PHE A 61 14.61 5.71 1.95
N GLY A 62 14.43 6.80 2.71
CA GLY A 62 14.77 8.16 2.27
C GLY A 62 13.80 8.78 1.26
N ASN A 63 12.69 8.11 0.92
CA ASN A 63 11.61 8.68 0.13
C ASN A 63 10.55 9.35 1.04
N SER A 64 9.49 9.92 0.47
CA SER A 64 8.47 10.63 1.25
C SER A 64 7.39 9.71 1.82
N ALA A 65 6.81 10.05 2.98
CA ALA A 65 5.63 9.32 3.50
C ALA A 65 4.42 9.41 2.54
N LYS A 66 4.32 10.52 1.78
CA LYS A 66 3.29 10.71 0.76
C LYS A 66 3.42 9.71 -0.39
N PHE A 67 4.62 9.27 -0.74
CA PHE A 67 4.83 8.21 -1.74
C PHE A 67 4.09 6.93 -1.31
N TRP A 68 4.34 6.46 -0.08
CA TRP A 68 3.71 5.24 0.43
C TRP A 68 2.18 5.36 0.59
N LEU A 69 1.71 6.51 1.09
CA LEU A 69 0.27 6.75 1.21
C LEU A 69 -0.41 6.92 -0.15
N GLY A 70 0.29 7.48 -1.14
CA GLY A 70 -0.20 7.58 -2.52
C GLY A 70 -0.50 6.19 -3.09
N LEU A 71 0.47 5.27 -3.00
CA LEU A 71 0.27 3.88 -3.43
C LEU A 71 -0.92 3.22 -2.72
N GLN A 72 -1.08 3.45 -1.41
CA GLN A 72 -2.20 2.90 -0.67
C GLN A 72 -3.53 3.51 -1.10
N ASN A 73 -3.58 4.81 -1.34
CA ASN A 73 -4.78 5.49 -1.79
C ASN A 73 -5.19 5.01 -3.18
N ASP A 74 -4.25 4.89 -4.11
CA ASP A 74 -4.53 4.40 -5.46
C ASP A 74 -5.11 2.98 -5.42
N PHE A 75 -4.51 2.09 -4.62
CA PHE A 75 -5.03 0.74 -4.39
C PHE A 75 -6.43 0.76 -3.75
N ASP A 76 -6.61 1.52 -2.66
CA ASP A 76 -7.87 1.59 -1.90
C ASP A 76 -9.02 2.16 -2.76
N ILE A 77 -8.73 3.17 -3.61
CA ILE A 77 -9.71 3.79 -4.53
C ILE A 77 -10.12 2.80 -5.62
N GLU A 78 -9.18 2.09 -6.23
CA GLU A 78 -9.48 1.11 -7.27
C GLU A 78 -10.29 -0.07 -6.72
N GLU A 79 -9.89 -0.65 -5.56
CA GLU A 79 -10.68 -1.69 -4.88
C GLU A 79 -12.07 -1.16 -4.48
N GLY A 80 -12.12 0.04 -3.90
CA GLY A 80 -13.35 0.67 -3.45
C GLY A 80 -14.32 0.94 -4.61
N SER A 81 -13.83 1.50 -5.71
CA SER A 81 -14.61 1.76 -6.93
C SER A 81 -15.20 0.48 -7.50
N ASN A 82 -14.44 -0.62 -7.45
CA ASN A 82 -14.91 -1.93 -7.91
C ASN A 82 -15.99 -2.51 -7.01
N ASN A 83 -15.77 -2.47 -5.71
CA ASN A 83 -16.68 -3.03 -4.73
C ASN A 83 -17.99 -2.23 -4.65
N LEU A 84 -17.90 -0.90 -4.81
CA LEU A 84 -19.02 0.02 -4.66
C LEU A 84 -19.66 0.41 -6.01
N LYS A 85 -19.29 -0.25 -7.11
CA LYS A 85 -19.67 0.17 -8.47
C LYS A 85 -21.18 0.35 -8.63
N ALA A 86 -21.97 -0.57 -8.06
CA ALA A 86 -23.42 -0.55 -8.15
C ALA A 86 -24.04 0.53 -7.24
N GLU A 87 -23.52 0.75 -6.03
CA GLU A 87 -24.00 1.85 -5.18
C GLU A 87 -23.65 3.22 -5.77
N LEU A 88 -22.41 3.40 -6.25
CA LEU A 88 -21.95 4.66 -6.83
C LEU A 88 -22.77 5.07 -8.05
N SER A 89 -23.22 4.11 -8.89
CA SER A 89 -24.06 4.40 -10.05
C SER A 89 -25.45 4.98 -9.71
N LYS A 90 -25.89 4.86 -8.46
CA LYS A 90 -27.18 5.39 -7.98
C LYS A 90 -27.07 6.81 -7.43
N ILE A 91 -25.85 7.33 -7.29
CA ILE A 91 -25.61 8.67 -6.73
C ILE A 91 -25.63 9.67 -7.88
N GLU A 92 -26.57 10.61 -7.82
CA GLU A 92 -26.63 11.72 -8.77
C GLU A 92 -25.57 12.77 -8.45
N THR A 93 -24.93 13.31 -9.50
CA THR A 93 -23.96 14.39 -9.34
C THR A 93 -24.69 15.71 -9.12
N LEU A 94 -24.35 16.43 -8.05
CA LEU A 94 -24.88 17.76 -7.81
C LEU A 94 -24.40 18.72 -8.91
N THR A 95 -25.33 19.20 -9.72
CA THR A 95 -25.11 20.30 -10.67
C THR A 95 -25.47 21.62 -9.99
N VAL A 96 -24.49 22.51 -9.82
CA VAL A 96 -24.66 23.87 -9.26
C VAL A 96 -24.52 24.90 -10.37
#